data_AF-A0A8T1PT58-F1
#
_entry.id   AF-A0A8T1PT58-F1
#
_cell.length_a   1.000
_cell.length_b   1.000
_cell.length_c   1.000
_cell.angle_alpha   90.00
_cell.angle_beta   90.00
_cell.angle_gamma   90.00
#
_symmetry.space_group_name_H-M   'P 1'
#
loop_
_entity.id
_entity.type
_entity.pdbx_description
1 polymer ?
#
loop_
_entity_poly.entity_id
_entity_poly.type
_entity_poly.pdbx_seq_one_letter_code
_entity_poly.pdbx_strand_id
1 'polypeptide(L)'
;MLEGVEAALGLSKGSLKKPLYTRVQLWGAALPTNTPGIPCIFDPQGRAGICGDWLLGSSLESAALSGMSLANHIADYFQSGGAHPEEFAIGLQNEFQPLEGHDVGQFPGLESEKKQMNEPELINLPPEVVSA
;
A
#
# COMPACT_ATOMS: atom_id res chain seq x y z
N MET A 1 22.19 -1.74 2.52
CA MET A 1 21.61 -0.71 3.41
C MET A 1 22.53 0.50 3.52
N LEU A 2 23.71 0.42 4.14
CA LEU A 2 24.59 1.59 4.33
C LEU A 2 25.04 2.24 3.01
N GLU A 3 25.39 1.45 1.99
CA GLU A 3 25.70 1.98 0.65
C GLU A 3 24.53 2.77 0.04
N GLY A 4 23.28 2.37 0.34
CA GLY A 4 22.09 3.11 -0.11
C GLY A 4 21.93 4.45 0.59
N VAL A 5 22.29 4.53 1.87
CA VAL A 5 22.35 5.80 2.63
C VAL A 5 23.44 6.70 2.09
N GLU A 6 24.63 6.16 1.81
CA GLU A 6 25.73 6.92 1.18
C GLU A 6 25.28 7.54 -0.14
N ALA A 7 24.66 6.75 -1.02
CA ALA A 7 24.15 7.23 -2.29
C ALA A 7 23.09 8.35 -2.12
N ALA A 8 22.12 8.16 -1.21
CA ALA A 8 21.08 9.15 -0.96
C ALA A 8 21.62 10.48 -0.41
N LEU A 9 22.74 10.46 0.31
CA LEU A 9 23.41 11.63 0.87
C LEU A 9 24.50 12.20 -0.05
N GLY A 10 24.75 11.61 -1.23
CA GLY A 10 25.82 12.02 -2.14
C GLY A 10 27.23 11.77 -1.59
N LEU A 11 27.37 10.81 -0.68
CA LEU A 11 28.65 10.45 -0.07
C LEU A 11 29.40 9.41 -0.92
N SER A 12 30.73 9.41 -0.80
CA SER A 12 31.55 8.36 -1.43
C SER A 12 31.29 7.00 -0.77
N LYS A 13 31.38 5.94 -1.57
CA LYS A 13 31.17 4.57 -1.11
C LYS A 13 32.16 4.20 -0.01
N GLY A 14 31.66 3.67 1.11
CA GLY A 14 32.46 3.27 2.27
C GLY A 14 32.93 4.42 3.16
N SER A 15 32.42 5.64 2.97
CA SER A 15 32.74 6.80 3.81
C SER A 15 32.03 6.79 5.15
N LEU A 16 30.89 6.09 5.27
CA LEU A 16 30.19 5.96 6.55
C LEU A 16 30.96 5.04 7.51
N LYS A 17 31.08 5.49 8.76
CA LYS A 17 31.62 4.65 9.84
C LYS A 17 30.69 3.47 10.10
N LYS A 18 31.29 2.35 10.52
CA LYS A 18 30.54 1.14 10.90
C LYS A 18 29.59 1.46 12.09
N PRO A 19 28.30 1.07 12.03
CA PRO A 19 27.39 1.24 13.15
C PRO A 19 27.88 0.54 14.42
N LEU A 20 27.67 1.17 15.58
CA LEU A 20 27.96 0.58 16.89
C LEU A 20 26.98 -0.54 17.25
N TYR A 21 25.77 -0.52 16.68
CA TYR A 21 24.71 -1.49 16.89
C TYR A 21 23.92 -1.70 15.60
N THR A 22 23.55 -2.95 15.33
CA THR A 22 22.73 -3.33 14.18
C THR A 22 21.67 -4.32 14.60
N ARG A 23 20.43 -4.08 14.18
CA ARG A 23 19.32 -5.04 14.24
C ARG A 23 18.60 -5.01 12.89
N VAL A 24 18.20 -6.19 12.43
CA VAL A 24 17.43 -6.36 11.19
C VAL A 24 16.15 -7.11 11.53
N GLN A 25 15.04 -6.64 10.98
CA GLN A 25 13.75 -7.31 11.05
C GLN A 25 13.21 -7.45 9.63
N LEU A 26 12.79 -8.65 9.27
CA LEU A 26 12.11 -8.94 8.01
C LEU A 26 10.59 -9.00 8.27
N TRP A 27 9.83 -8.41 7.37
CA TRP A 27 8.37 -8.42 7.39
C TRP A 27 7.85 -8.94 6.05
N GLY A 28 7.48 -10.22 5.99
CA GLY A 28 7.09 -10.88 4.73
C GLY A 28 5.79 -10.40 4.10
N ALA A 29 4.91 -9.76 4.90
CA ALA A 29 3.62 -9.23 4.47
C ALA A 29 3.37 -7.84 5.10
N ALA A 30 4.39 -6.98 5.09
CA ALA A 30 4.27 -5.62 5.66
C ALA A 30 3.41 -4.67 4.81
N LEU A 31 3.26 -4.95 3.52
CA LEU A 31 2.58 -4.06 2.58
C LEU A 31 1.47 -4.79 1.82
N PRO A 32 0.24 -4.27 1.83
CA PRO A 32 -0.75 -4.71 0.87
C PRO A 32 -0.36 -4.22 -0.52
N THR A 33 -0.51 -5.11 -1.51
CA THR A 33 -0.32 -4.79 -2.93
C THR A 33 -1.65 -4.59 -3.66
N ASN A 34 -2.76 -4.93 -3.01
CA ASN A 34 -4.11 -4.78 -3.51
C ASN A 34 -5.08 -4.46 -2.36
N THR A 35 -6.24 -3.94 -2.71
CA THR A 35 -7.29 -3.55 -1.77
C THR A 35 -8.68 -3.77 -2.38
N PRO A 36 -9.68 -4.19 -1.60
CA PRO A 36 -11.08 -4.21 -2.03
C PRO A 36 -11.76 -2.83 -2.02
N GLY A 37 -11.09 -1.79 -1.48
CA GLY A 37 -11.57 -0.41 -1.47
C GLY A 37 -12.86 -0.19 -0.66
N ILE A 38 -13.05 -0.96 0.42
CA ILE A 38 -14.25 -0.94 1.26
C ILE A 38 -13.83 -0.71 2.72
N PRO A 39 -14.55 0.06 3.55
CA PRO A 39 -14.05 0.40 4.88
C PRO A 39 -14.01 -0.79 5.86
N CYS A 40 -14.89 -1.77 5.69
CA CYS A 40 -14.83 -3.04 6.40
C CYS A 40 -15.55 -4.12 5.59
N ILE A 41 -15.31 -5.39 5.93
CA ILE A 41 -16.12 -6.50 5.44
C ILE A 41 -16.87 -7.06 6.64
N PHE A 42 -18.18 -7.26 6.51
CA PHE A 42 -18.99 -7.86 7.57
C PHE A 42 -19.94 -8.89 6.98
N ASP A 43 -19.85 -10.12 7.49
CA ASP A 43 -20.81 -11.20 7.28
C ASP A 43 -21.72 -11.30 8.51
N PRO A 44 -22.95 -10.79 8.45
CA PRO A 44 -23.89 -10.85 9.57
C PRO A 44 -24.45 -12.26 9.81
N GLN A 45 -24.46 -13.14 8.80
CA GLN A 45 -24.89 -14.53 8.96
C GLN A 45 -23.84 -15.34 9.72
N GLY A 46 -22.58 -15.23 9.31
CA GLY A 46 -21.43 -15.83 9.98
C GLY A 46 -21.01 -15.12 11.27
N ARG A 47 -21.50 -13.90 11.51
CA ARG A 47 -21.08 -12.97 12.58
C ARG A 47 -19.57 -12.76 12.60
N ALA A 48 -19.01 -12.57 11.41
CA ALA A 48 -17.58 -12.37 11.20
C ALA A 48 -17.33 -11.01 10.55
N GLY A 49 -16.33 -10.31 11.07
CA GLY A 49 -15.91 -9.00 10.57
C GLY A 49 -14.43 -8.99 10.22
N ILE A 50 -14.07 -8.26 9.16
CA ILE A 50 -12.69 -8.03 8.76
C ILE A 50 -12.46 -6.52 8.70
N CYS A 51 -11.40 -6.07 9.36
CA CYS A 51 -10.88 -4.71 9.31
C CYS A 51 -9.35 -4.73 9.21
N GLY A 52 -8.77 -3.68 8.66
CA GLY A 52 -7.32 -3.54 8.52
C GLY A 52 -6.96 -2.37 7.61
N ASP A 53 -5.68 -2.01 7.61
CA ASP A 53 -5.15 -1.00 6.68
C ASP A 53 -5.48 -1.36 5.23
N TRP A 54 -5.20 -2.61 4.85
CA TRP A 54 -5.31 -3.15 3.50
C TRP A 54 -6.71 -3.09 2.87
N LEU A 55 -7.75 -2.81 3.66
CA LEU A 55 -9.12 -2.62 3.15
C LEU A 55 -9.35 -1.25 2.49
N LEU A 56 -8.58 -0.24 2.89
CA LEU A 56 -8.66 1.13 2.36
C LEU A 56 -7.33 1.64 1.79
N GLY A 57 -6.19 1.05 2.16
CA GLY A 57 -4.86 1.52 1.75
C GLY A 57 -3.71 0.81 2.50
N SER A 58 -2.59 1.50 2.68
CA SER A 58 -1.37 0.98 3.34
C SER A 58 -0.87 1.92 4.44
N SER A 59 -1.81 2.45 5.25
CA SER A 59 -1.51 3.47 6.26
C SER A 59 -2.14 3.16 7.63
N LEU A 60 -1.58 3.77 8.68
CA LEU A 60 -2.15 3.71 10.03
C LEU A 60 -3.55 4.32 10.10
N GLU A 61 -3.80 5.38 9.35
CA GLU A 61 -5.12 6.01 9.25
C GLU A 61 -6.14 5.03 8.66
N SER A 62 -5.78 4.36 7.55
CA SER A 62 -6.62 3.33 6.92
C SER A 62 -6.99 2.23 7.93
N ALA A 63 -6.03 1.76 8.73
CA ALA A 63 -6.30 0.76 9.77
C ALA A 63 -7.29 1.27 10.84
N ALA A 64 -7.09 2.50 11.32
CA ALA A 64 -7.95 3.10 12.33
C ALA A 64 -9.38 3.31 11.80
N LEU A 65 -9.52 3.91 10.62
CA LEU A 65 -10.82 4.13 9.96
C LEU A 65 -11.55 2.81 9.70
N SER A 66 -10.82 1.78 9.22
CA SER A 66 -11.40 0.47 8.97
C SER A 66 -11.91 -0.20 10.25
N GLY A 67 -11.12 -0.15 11.32
CA GLY A 67 -11.52 -0.70 12.63
C GLY A 67 -12.76 -0.01 13.20
N MET A 68 -12.84 1.32 13.12
CA MET A 68 -14.02 2.08 13.53
C MET A 68 -15.25 1.75 12.69
N SER A 69 -15.09 1.61 11.37
CA SER A 69 -16.19 1.23 10.46
C SER A 69 -16.79 -0.12 10.83
N LEU A 70 -15.94 -1.12 11.11
CA LEU A 70 -16.41 -2.44 11.51
C LEU A 70 -17.12 -2.39 12.86
N ALA A 71 -16.56 -1.67 13.83
CA ALA A 71 -17.18 -1.52 15.15
C ALA A 71 -18.58 -0.90 15.06
N ASN A 72 -18.74 0.13 14.23
CA ASN A 72 -20.04 0.76 13.98
C ASN A 72 -21.03 -0.21 13.33
N HIS A 73 -20.62 -0.93 12.27
CA HIS A 73 -21.50 -1.94 11.62
C HIS A 73 -21.97 -3.02 12.60
N ILE A 74 -21.07 -3.51 13.46
CA ILE A 74 -21.42 -4.50 14.49
C ILE A 74 -22.40 -3.88 15.49
N ALA A 75 -22.15 -2.65 15.95
CA ALA A 75 -23.03 -1.98 16.91
C ALA A 75 -24.43 -1.75 16.34
N ASP A 76 -24.55 -1.36 15.07
CA ASP A 76 -25.82 -1.14 14.40
C ASP A 76 -26.59 -2.45 14.20
N TYR A 77 -25.89 -3.53 13.82
CA TYR A 77 -26.47 -4.87 13.70
C TYR A 77 -27.02 -5.39 15.04
N PHE A 78 -26.31 -5.14 16.15
CA PHE A 78 -26.83 -5.50 17.47
C PHE A 78 -28.03 -4.65 17.89
N GLN A 79 -28.04 -3.35 17.56
CA GLN A 79 -29.17 -2.46 17.86
C GLN A 79 -30.42 -2.83 17.08
N SER A 80 -30.29 -3.39 15.87
CA SER A 80 -31.44 -3.90 15.09
C SER A 80 -32.01 -5.22 15.64
N GLY A 81 -31.41 -5.79 16.68
CA GLY A 81 -31.77 -7.11 17.20
C GLY A 81 -31.41 -8.26 16.25
N GLY A 82 -30.51 -8.01 15.30
CA GLY A 82 -30.16 -8.96 14.25
C GLY A 82 -31.26 -9.16 13.20
N ALA A 83 -32.23 -8.25 13.12
CA ALA A 83 -33.24 -8.25 12.07
C ALA A 83 -32.63 -7.84 10.72
N HIS A 84 -33.14 -8.42 9.63
CA HIS A 84 -32.72 -8.15 8.25
C HIS A 84 -31.18 -8.19 8.07
N PRO A 85 -30.52 -9.31 8.43
CA PRO A 85 -29.07 -9.42 8.36
C PRO A 85 -28.49 -9.04 6.99
N GLU A 86 -29.21 -9.30 5.90
CA GLU A 86 -28.84 -8.90 4.54
C GLU A 86 -28.55 -7.40 4.37
N GLU A 87 -29.17 -6.52 5.16
CA GLU A 87 -28.97 -5.07 5.12
C GLU A 87 -27.62 -4.65 5.72
N PHE A 88 -27.04 -5.49 6.58
CA PHE A 88 -25.76 -5.23 7.25
C PHE A 88 -24.57 -5.87 6.54
N ALA A 89 -24.81 -6.69 5.51
CA ALA A 89 -23.76 -7.32 4.74
C ALA A 89 -23.00 -6.29 3.89
N ILE A 90 -21.70 -6.19 4.08
CA ILE A 90 -20.83 -5.25 3.35
C ILE A 90 -19.53 -5.93 2.95
N GLY A 91 -19.03 -5.62 1.75
CA GLY A 91 -17.69 -6.01 1.31
C GLY A 91 -17.52 -7.48 0.87
N LEU A 92 -18.55 -8.33 1.01
CA LEU A 92 -18.46 -9.78 0.77
C LEU A 92 -18.17 -10.16 -0.71
N GLN A 93 -18.50 -9.27 -1.64
CA GLN A 93 -18.35 -9.48 -3.09
C GLN A 93 -17.37 -8.49 -3.72
N ASN A 94 -16.64 -7.73 -2.91
CA ASN A 94 -15.67 -6.76 -3.42
C ASN A 94 -14.42 -7.48 -3.93
N GLU A 95 -14.09 -7.27 -5.20
CA GLU A 95 -12.86 -7.75 -5.78
C GLU A 95 -11.66 -6.88 -5.37
N PHE A 96 -10.50 -7.52 -5.24
CA PHE A 96 -9.24 -6.82 -4.93
C PHE A 96 -8.70 -6.13 -6.18
N GLN A 97 -8.43 -4.83 -6.06
CA GLN A 97 -7.79 -4.01 -7.09
C GLN A 97 -6.37 -3.65 -6.66
N PRO A 98 -5.41 -3.56 -7.59
CA PRO A 98 -4.04 -3.11 -7.28
C PRO A 98 -4.04 -1.75 -6.58
N LEU A 99 -3.18 -1.60 -5.57
CA LEU A 99 -2.96 -0.31 -4.91
C LEU A 99 -2.01 0.57 -5.75
N GLU A 100 -2.34 1.86 -5.88
CA GLU A 100 -1.48 2.83 -6.59
C GLU A 100 -0.29 3.34 -5.74
N GLY A 101 -0.23 2.99 -4.45
CA GLY A 101 0.84 3.39 -3.51
C GLY A 101 2.09 2.50 -3.60
N HIS A 102 3.27 3.11 -3.44
CA HIS A 102 4.55 2.41 -3.66
C HIS A 102 5.27 2.03 -2.36
N ASP A 103 5.01 2.73 -1.25
CA ASP A 103 5.83 2.64 -0.03
C ASP A 103 5.04 2.31 1.25
N VAL A 104 5.75 1.72 2.23
CA VAL A 104 5.26 1.50 3.60
C VAL A 104 4.98 2.83 4.27
N GLY A 105 3.75 3.03 4.77
CA GLY A 105 3.40 4.20 5.57
C GLY A 105 3.28 5.50 4.75
N GLN A 106 3.05 5.40 3.44
CA GLN A 106 2.61 6.55 2.65
C GLN A 106 1.27 7.06 3.22
N PHE A 107 1.24 8.35 3.60
CA PHE A 107 0.00 9.01 4.00
C PHE A 107 -0.80 9.42 2.76
N PRO A 108 -2.15 9.31 2.80
CA PRO A 108 -3.00 9.86 1.75
C PRO A 108 -2.68 11.34 1.50
N GLY A 109 -2.65 11.76 0.22
CA GLY A 109 -2.42 13.15 -0.17
C GLY A 109 -0.96 13.53 -0.45
N LEU A 110 0.00 12.61 -0.30
CA LEU A 110 1.35 12.76 -0.82
C LEU A 110 1.41 12.14 -2.22
N GLU A 111 0.92 12.86 -3.23
CA GLU A 111 1.04 12.38 -4.61
C GLU A 111 2.53 12.27 -4.99
N SER A 112 2.98 11.03 -5.23
CA SER A 112 4.19 10.81 -6.00
C SER A 112 3.88 11.24 -7.43
N GLU A 113 4.36 12.41 -7.86
CA GLU A 113 4.22 12.84 -9.24
C GLU A 113 4.63 11.70 -10.17
N LYS A 114 3.70 11.23 -11.01
CA LYS A 114 3.98 10.21 -12.02
C LYS A 114 5.14 10.73 -12.86
N LYS A 115 6.34 10.17 -12.68
CA LYS A 115 7.45 10.38 -13.64
C LYS A 115 6.93 9.92 -14.99
N GLN A 116 6.67 10.85 -15.89
CA GLN A 116 6.51 10.55 -17.31
C GLN A 116 7.77 9.79 -17.73
N MET A 117 7.58 8.51 -18.04
CA MET A 117 8.60 7.66 -18.60
C MET A 117 8.72 8.09 -20.06
N ASN A 118 9.63 9.02 -20.34
CA ASN A 118 9.95 9.40 -21.72
C ASN A 118 10.41 8.14 -22.45
N GLU A 119 9.76 7.82 -23.58
CA GLU A 119 10.19 6.78 -24.50
C GLU A 119 11.66 6.97 -24.88
N PRO A 120 12.43 5.88 -25.09
CA PRO A 120 13.81 6.02 -25.53
C PRO A 120 13.83 6.66 -26.92
N GLU A 121 14.40 7.86 -27.03
CA GLU A 121 14.75 8.47 -28.32
C GLU A 121 15.63 7.49 -29.10
N LEU A 122 15.12 6.98 -30.21
CA LEU A 122 15.89 6.28 -31.23
C LEU A 122 16.96 7.25 -31.76
N ILE A 123 18.20 7.07 -31.32
CA ILE A 123 19.35 7.76 -31.87
C ILE A 123 19.50 7.34 -33.33
N ASN A 124 19.05 8.19 -34.26
CA ASN A 124 19.39 8.10 -35.66
C ASN A 124 20.88 8.43 -35.82
N LEU A 125 21.70 7.40 -36.04
CA LEU A 125 23.09 7.57 -36.45
C LEU A 125 23.15 7.99 -37.93
N PRO A 126 23.94 9.02 -38.30
CA PRO A 126 24.08 9.44 -39.69
C PRO A 126 24.86 8.41 -40.54
N PRO A 127 24.55 8.30 -41.84
CA PRO A 127 25.09 7.26 -42.71
C PRO A 127 26.41 7.68 -43.38
N GLU A 128 27.51 7.74 -42.63
CA GLU A 128 28.88 7.79 -43.15
C GLU A 128 29.73 7.07 -42.09
N VAL A 129 30.24 5.85 -42.29
CA VAL A 129 31.38 5.51 -43.14
C VAL A 129 31.27 4.04 -43.58
N VAL A 130 31.01 3.82 -44.86
CA VAL A 130 31.40 2.60 -45.58
C VAL A 130 32.13 3.06 -46.85
N SER A 131 33.45 3.24 -46.76
CA SER A 131 34.36 3.03 -47.90
C SER A 131 35.83 3.12 -47.47
N ALA A 132 36.61 2.16 -47.97
CA ALA A 132 38.06 1.96 -47.92
C ALA A 132 38.63 1.19 -46.72
#